data_AF-A0A2J8SWH5-F1
#
_entry.id   AF-A0A2J8SWH5-F1
#
_cell.length_a   1.000
_cell.length_b   1.000
_cell.length_c   1.000
_cell.angle_alpha   90.00
_cell.angle_beta   90.00
_cell.angle_gamma   90.00
#
_symmetry.space_group_name_H-M   'P 1'
#
loop_
_entity.id
_entity.type
_entity.pdbx_description
1 polymer ?
#
loop_
_entity_poly.entity_id
_entity_poly.type
_entity_poly.pdbx_seq_one_letter_code
_entity_poly.pdbx_strand_id
1 'polypeptide(L)'
;MAPEHEIPKIGWYSRFARHPFYGSAGVNSGVMLMNLTRIRSTQFKNSMIPTGLAWEDMLYPLYQKYKNAITWGDQDLLNIIFYFNPECLYVFPCQWNYRPDHCMYGSNCREAEHEGVSVLHGNRGVYHDDKQPTFRALYEAIRDILRRGGKRKFVLSWISFFVM
;
A
#
# COMPACT_ATOMS: atom_id res chain seq x y z
N MET A 1 4.15 -5.66 2.50
CA MET A 1 3.12 -4.85 1.80
C MET A 1 2.46 -5.72 0.74
N ALA A 2 1.31 -5.35 0.21
CA ALA A 2 0.72 -6.03 -0.95
C ALA A 2 1.10 -5.30 -2.26
N PRO A 3 1.03 -5.99 -3.41
CA PRO A 3 1.09 -5.32 -4.71
C PRO A 3 0.07 -4.18 -4.81
N GLU A 4 0.42 -3.12 -5.53
CA GLU A 4 -0.54 -2.08 -5.88
C GLU A 4 -1.55 -2.64 -6.89
N HIS A 5 -1.15 -3.51 -7.83
CA HIS A 5 -2.10 -4.25 -8.67
C HIS A 5 -1.60 -5.67 -8.91
N GLU A 6 -2.52 -6.62 -8.99
CA GLU A 6 -2.23 -8.03 -9.34
C GLU A 6 -1.94 -8.19 -10.84
N ILE A 7 -2.51 -7.31 -11.67
CA ILE A 7 -2.28 -7.28 -13.11
C ILE A 7 -1.52 -6.00 -13.46
N PRO A 8 -0.21 -6.08 -13.82
CA PRO A 8 0.58 -4.89 -14.11
C PRO A 8 -0.03 -4.01 -15.19
N LYS A 9 -0.61 -4.57 -16.25
CA LYS A 9 -1.11 -3.81 -17.41
C LYS A 9 -2.24 -2.82 -17.08
N ILE A 10 -2.96 -3.02 -15.98
CA ILE A 10 -4.04 -2.12 -15.55
C ILE A 10 -3.61 -1.17 -14.44
N GLY A 11 -2.45 -1.41 -13.83
CA GLY A 11 -1.98 -0.66 -12.66
C GLY A 11 -1.50 0.75 -12.97
N TRP A 12 -1.56 1.63 -11.97
CA TRP A 12 -1.13 3.02 -12.12
C TRP A 12 0.39 3.13 -12.36
N TYR A 13 1.19 2.39 -11.58
CA TYR A 13 2.66 2.49 -11.64
C TYR A 13 3.22 2.14 -13.03
N SER A 14 2.82 1.01 -13.58
CA SER A 14 3.28 0.54 -14.90
C SER A 14 2.88 1.46 -16.07
N ARG A 15 1.79 2.22 -15.92
CA ARG A 15 1.22 3.05 -16.99
C ARG A 15 1.61 4.51 -16.90
N PHE A 16 1.78 5.03 -15.68
CA PHE A 16 1.82 6.48 -15.46
C PHE A 16 2.97 6.95 -14.58
N ALA A 17 3.60 6.07 -13.78
CA ALA A 17 4.68 6.52 -12.91
C ALA A 17 5.86 7.04 -13.72
N ARG A 18 6.39 8.20 -13.32
CA ARG A 18 7.58 8.84 -13.90
C ARG A 18 8.79 8.76 -12.97
N HIS A 19 8.73 7.85 -12.01
CA HIS A 19 9.77 7.57 -11.04
C HIS A 19 9.92 6.06 -10.88
N PRO A 20 11.05 5.56 -10.35
CA PRO A 20 11.21 4.14 -10.08
C PRO A 20 10.15 3.61 -9.12
N PHE A 21 9.75 2.35 -9.28
CA PHE A 21 8.77 1.69 -8.40
C PHE A 21 9.06 0.20 -8.27
N TYR A 22 8.65 -0.42 -7.17
CA TYR A 22 9.00 -1.81 -6.88
C TYR A 22 8.33 -2.79 -7.85
N GLY A 23 9.11 -3.73 -8.38
CA GLY A 23 8.60 -4.82 -9.23
C GLY A 23 7.91 -4.31 -10.51
N SER A 24 6.89 -5.03 -10.96
CA SER A 24 6.17 -4.71 -12.20
C SER A 24 4.93 -3.85 -12.01
N ALA A 25 4.38 -3.79 -10.80
CA ALA A 25 3.11 -3.14 -10.51
C ALA A 25 3.18 -2.12 -9.36
N GLY A 26 4.32 -1.99 -8.69
CA GLY A 26 4.44 -1.24 -7.44
C GLY A 26 3.77 -1.95 -6.26
N VAL A 27 3.85 -1.33 -5.09
CA VAL A 27 3.22 -1.79 -3.84
C VAL A 27 2.33 -0.73 -3.21
N ASN A 28 1.32 -1.17 -2.47
CA ASN A 28 0.38 -0.29 -1.78
C ASN A 28 0.81 -0.05 -0.32
N SER A 29 0.82 1.21 0.12
CA SER A 29 1.22 1.59 1.49
C SER A 29 0.09 1.36 2.52
N GLY A 30 -1.12 1.00 2.08
CA GLY A 30 -2.30 0.84 2.92
C GLY A 30 -2.19 -0.18 4.06
N VAL A 31 -1.36 -1.21 3.90
CA VAL A 31 -1.06 -2.15 4.99
C VAL A 31 0.43 -2.46 4.95
N MET A 32 1.12 -2.13 6.04
CA MET A 32 2.55 -2.33 6.17
C MET A 32 2.86 -2.99 7.50
N LEU A 33 3.69 -4.03 7.44
CA LEU A 33 4.35 -4.59 8.63
C LEU A 33 5.78 -4.09 8.60
N MET A 34 6.13 -3.23 9.57
CA MET A 34 7.44 -2.58 9.61
C MET A 34 8.30 -3.17 10.72
N ASN A 35 9.41 -3.80 10.33
CA ASN A 35 10.44 -4.20 11.29
C ASN A 35 11.35 -3.00 11.56
N LEU A 36 10.99 -2.19 12.55
CA LEU A 36 11.68 -0.93 12.85
C LEU A 36 13.14 -1.13 13.25
N THR A 37 13.48 -2.24 13.91
CA THR A 37 14.86 -2.57 14.27
C THR A 37 15.71 -2.79 13.02
N ARG A 38 15.23 -3.59 12.06
CA ARG A 38 15.94 -3.80 10.78
C ARG A 38 16.03 -2.52 9.97
N ILE A 39 14.95 -1.73 9.91
CA ILE A 39 14.93 -0.47 9.16
C ILE A 39 16.00 0.49 9.68
N ARG A 40 16.09 0.69 11.00
CA ARG A 40 17.08 1.58 11.64
C ARG A 40 18.52 1.11 11.45
N SER A 41 18.76 -0.20 11.36
CA SER A 41 20.12 -0.75 11.19
C SER A 41 20.55 -0.91 9.73
N THR A 42 19.66 -0.69 8.75
CA THR A 42 19.93 -0.94 7.34
C THR A 42 20.44 0.32 6.64
N GLN A 43 21.45 0.15 5.79
CA GLN A 43 21.90 1.16 4.84
C GLN A 43 21.24 0.90 3.48
N PHE A 44 20.34 1.78 3.08
CA PHE A 44 19.55 1.63 1.86
C PHE A 44 20.30 2.20 0.65
N LYS A 45 20.40 1.39 -0.41
CA LYS A 45 20.86 1.83 -1.73
C LYS A 45 19.90 2.89 -2.27
N ASN A 46 20.43 3.88 -2.96
CA ASN A 46 19.64 4.98 -3.50
C ASN A 46 20.32 5.54 -4.77
N SER A 47 19.65 6.45 -5.46
CA SER A 47 20.15 7.10 -6.68
C SER A 47 20.73 8.49 -6.46
N MET A 48 20.93 8.90 -5.20
CA MET A 48 21.41 10.24 -4.83
C MET A 48 22.91 10.24 -4.55
N ILE A 49 23.40 9.23 -3.84
CA ILE A 49 24.82 9.06 -3.53
C ILE A 49 25.27 7.59 -3.73
N PRO A 50 26.56 7.33 -4.03
CA PRO A 50 27.05 5.97 -4.25
C PRO A 50 27.02 5.09 -2.99
N THR A 51 27.11 5.70 -1.80
CA THR A 51 27.02 5.01 -0.51
C THR A 51 25.55 4.83 -0.11
N GLY A 52 25.24 3.78 0.65
CA GLY A 52 23.90 3.65 1.24
C GLY A 52 23.59 4.82 2.20
N LEU A 53 22.30 5.03 2.47
CA LEU A 53 21.83 5.97 3.50
C LEU A 53 21.01 5.24 4.56
N ALA A 54 21.11 5.69 5.81
CA ALA A 54 20.18 5.28 6.85
C ALA A 54 18.76 5.77 6.52
N TRP A 55 17.75 5.14 7.13
CA TRP A 55 16.35 5.50 6.90
C TRP A 55 16.06 6.98 7.23
N GLU A 56 16.51 7.47 8.39
CA GLU A 56 16.31 8.86 8.82
C GLU A 56 16.95 9.89 7.87
N ASP A 57 18.09 9.57 7.28
CA ASP A 57 18.85 10.48 6.41
C ASP A 57 18.35 10.47 4.96
N MET A 58 17.64 9.41 4.55
CA MET A 58 17.25 9.20 3.16
C MET A 58 15.95 9.90 2.77
N LEU A 59 14.95 9.95 3.66
CA LEU A 59 13.58 10.31 3.29
C LEU A 59 13.46 11.73 2.73
N TYR A 60 14.06 12.73 3.39
CA TYR A 60 13.94 14.12 2.96
C TYR A 60 14.67 14.41 1.65
N PRO A 61 15.95 14.00 1.46
CA PRO A 61 16.62 14.13 0.16
C PRO A 61 15.88 13.41 -0.97
N LEU A 62 15.34 12.22 -0.70
CA LEU A 62 14.58 11.45 -1.67
C LEU A 62 13.30 12.19 -2.09
N TYR A 63 12.57 12.73 -1.12
CA TYR A 63 11.42 13.58 -1.39
C TYR A 63 11.81 14.79 -2.25
N GLN A 64 12.87 15.52 -1.89
CA GLN A 64 13.30 16.69 -2.68
C GLN A 64 13.63 16.34 -4.13
N LYS A 65 14.24 15.17 -4.37
CA LYS A 65 14.54 14.69 -5.72
C LYS A 65 13.30 14.38 -6.54
N TYR A 66 12.28 13.76 -5.92
CA TYR A 66 11.12 13.23 -6.64
C TYR A 66 9.82 14.02 -6.45
N LYS A 67 9.79 15.11 -5.66
CA LYS A 67 8.58 15.89 -5.34
C LYS A 67 7.74 16.33 -6.53
N ASN A 68 8.36 16.55 -7.69
CA ASN A 68 7.65 16.94 -8.92
C ASN A 68 7.15 15.76 -9.76
N ALA A 69 7.49 14.53 -9.39
CA ALA A 69 7.15 13.30 -10.09
C ALA A 69 6.24 12.37 -9.26
N ILE A 70 6.28 12.45 -7.93
CA ILE A 70 5.42 11.67 -7.04
C ILE A 70 3.99 12.21 -7.03
N THR A 71 3.03 11.31 -6.90
CA THR A 71 1.58 11.58 -6.83
C THR A 71 0.98 11.04 -5.52
N TRP A 72 1.48 9.92 -5.01
CA TRP A 72 0.91 9.17 -3.87
C TRP A 72 1.74 9.25 -2.59
N GLY A 73 2.58 10.29 -2.45
CA GLY A 73 3.28 10.61 -1.21
C GLY A 73 4.18 9.47 -0.69
N ASP A 74 3.85 8.96 0.50
CA ASP A 74 4.61 7.89 1.17
C ASP A 74 4.71 6.62 0.32
N GLN A 75 3.63 6.24 -0.37
CA GLN A 75 3.60 5.08 -1.24
C GLN A 75 4.65 5.15 -2.34
N ASP A 76 4.80 6.32 -2.97
CA ASP A 76 5.79 6.52 -4.03
C ASP A 76 7.21 6.50 -3.48
N LEU A 77 7.45 7.16 -2.34
CA LEU A 77 8.77 7.12 -1.69
C LEU A 77 9.17 5.69 -1.33
N LEU A 78 8.26 4.90 -0.76
CA LEU A 78 8.48 3.49 -0.44
C LEU A 78 8.76 2.67 -1.70
N ASN A 79 7.98 2.87 -2.77
CA ASN A 79 8.19 2.22 -4.05
C ASN A 79 9.56 2.52 -4.65
N ILE A 80 10.02 3.78 -4.56
CA ILE A 80 11.35 4.18 -5.02
C ILE A 80 12.44 3.53 -4.15
N ILE A 81 12.30 3.52 -2.82
CA ILE A 81 13.26 2.88 -1.91
C ILE A 81 13.41 1.40 -2.25
N PHE A 82 12.29 0.68 -2.37
CA PHE A 82 12.33 -0.76 -2.61
C PHE A 82 12.67 -1.13 -4.06
N TYR A 83 12.52 -0.22 -5.03
CA TYR A 83 13.10 -0.41 -6.37
C TYR A 83 14.61 -0.65 -6.31
N PHE A 84 15.33 0.13 -5.49
CA PHE A 84 16.78 -0.04 -5.29
C PHE A 84 17.15 -1.10 -4.25
N ASN A 85 16.20 -1.53 -3.42
CA ASN A 85 16.42 -2.45 -2.32
C ASN A 85 15.34 -3.56 -2.29
N PRO A 86 15.17 -4.34 -3.36
CA PRO A 86 14.09 -5.32 -3.43
C PRO A 86 14.17 -6.40 -2.34
N GLU A 87 15.36 -6.69 -1.84
CA GLU A 87 15.64 -7.61 -0.74
C GLU A 87 15.10 -7.15 0.62
N CYS A 88 14.81 -5.84 0.76
CA CYS A 88 14.32 -5.25 2.01
C CYS A 88 12.80 -5.29 2.13
N LEU A 89 12.09 -5.83 1.14
CA LEU A 89 10.63 -5.88 1.12
C LEU A 89 10.11 -7.32 1.09
N TYR A 90 9.27 -7.64 2.08
CA TYR A 90 8.41 -8.82 2.03
C TYR A 90 7.04 -8.42 1.45
N VAL A 91 6.67 -9.04 0.33
CA VAL A 91 5.37 -8.87 -0.32
C VAL A 91 4.43 -9.97 0.15
N PHE A 92 3.31 -9.60 0.74
CA PHE A 92 2.27 -10.52 1.16
C PHE A 92 1.09 -10.52 0.16
N PRO A 93 0.28 -11.58 0.12
CA PRO A 93 -0.85 -11.69 -0.82
C PRO A 93 -1.89 -10.58 -0.67
N CYS A 94 -2.59 -10.28 -1.77
CA CYS A 94 -3.60 -9.22 -1.87
C CYS A 94 -4.75 -9.32 -0.85
N GLN A 95 -5.06 -10.50 -0.32
CA GLN A 95 -6.10 -10.70 0.71
C GLN A 95 -5.84 -9.94 2.01
N TRP A 96 -4.57 -9.60 2.28
CA TRP A 96 -4.13 -8.83 3.44
C TRP A 96 -4.17 -7.32 3.23
N ASN A 97 -4.58 -6.88 2.04
CA ASN A 97 -4.84 -5.48 1.70
C ASN A 97 -5.85 -5.42 0.56
N TYR A 98 -7.04 -5.99 0.79
CA TYR A 98 -8.05 -6.14 -0.24
C TYR A 98 -8.78 -4.81 -0.49
N ARG A 99 -8.66 -4.29 -1.70
CA ARG A 99 -9.14 -2.96 -2.11
C ARG A 99 -10.23 -3.05 -3.18
N PRO A 100 -11.04 -2.00 -3.39
CA PRO A 100 -12.00 -1.95 -4.47
C PRO A 100 -11.35 -2.02 -5.85
N ASP A 101 -10.08 -1.63 -5.96
CA ASP A 101 -9.29 -1.77 -7.18
C ASP A 101 -9.20 -3.25 -7.63
N HIS A 102 -9.36 -4.21 -6.71
CA HIS A 102 -9.42 -5.63 -7.06
C HIS A 102 -10.72 -6.08 -7.71
N CYS A 103 -11.74 -5.21 -7.72
CA CYS A 103 -13.06 -5.47 -8.29
C CYS A 103 -13.34 -4.66 -9.57
N MET A 104 -12.53 -3.64 -9.90
CA MET A 104 -12.84 -2.68 -10.97
C MET A 104 -12.94 -3.29 -12.37
N TYR A 105 -12.16 -4.35 -12.65
CA TYR A 105 -12.08 -4.99 -13.97
C TYR A 105 -12.33 -6.50 -13.88
N GLY A 106 -13.23 -6.89 -12.96
CA GLY A 106 -13.38 -8.27 -12.51
C GLY A 106 -12.51 -8.57 -11.30
N SER A 107 -12.74 -9.74 -10.69
CA SER A 107 -11.97 -10.22 -9.55
C SER A 107 -10.54 -10.54 -9.98
N ASN A 108 -9.56 -9.81 -9.44
CA ASN A 108 -8.16 -9.99 -9.79
C ASN A 108 -7.27 -10.40 -8.61
N CYS A 109 -7.83 -10.60 -7.43
CA CYS A 109 -7.13 -11.11 -6.24
C CYS A 109 -7.51 -12.57 -6.00
N ARG A 110 -6.76 -13.49 -6.61
CA ARG A 110 -7.06 -14.93 -6.57
C ARG A 110 -6.99 -15.51 -5.17
N GLU A 111 -6.02 -15.08 -4.38
CA GLU A 111 -5.84 -15.59 -3.03
C GLU A 111 -7.03 -15.23 -2.13
N ALA A 112 -7.69 -14.09 -2.35
CA ALA A 112 -8.94 -13.78 -1.65
C ALA A 112 -10.13 -14.65 -2.09
N GLU A 113 -10.14 -15.20 -3.31
CA GLU A 113 -11.16 -16.16 -3.74
C GLU A 113 -10.98 -17.52 -3.04
N HIS A 114 -9.74 -17.90 -2.73
CA HIS A 114 -9.42 -19.17 -2.08
C HIS A 114 -9.44 -19.09 -0.55
N GLU A 115 -8.81 -18.06 0.02
CA GLU A 115 -8.59 -17.90 1.47
C GLU A 115 -9.56 -16.91 2.13
N GLY A 116 -10.33 -16.17 1.33
CA GLY A 116 -11.16 -15.07 1.79
C GLY A 116 -10.39 -13.78 2.07
N VAL A 117 -11.12 -12.68 2.26
CA VAL A 117 -10.55 -11.37 2.58
C VAL A 117 -10.16 -11.31 4.06
N SER A 118 -8.86 -11.09 4.33
CA SER A 118 -8.34 -10.97 5.70
C SER A 118 -8.34 -9.53 6.22
N VAL A 119 -7.99 -8.57 5.36
CA VAL A 119 -8.04 -7.14 5.66
C VAL A 119 -8.75 -6.42 4.52
N LEU A 120 -9.84 -5.75 4.85
CA LEU A 120 -10.55 -4.89 3.92
C LEU A 120 -9.95 -3.48 4.03
N HIS A 121 -9.59 -2.89 2.90
CA HIS A 121 -9.05 -1.54 2.81
C HIS A 121 -9.91 -0.69 1.89
N GLY A 122 -10.59 0.30 2.45
CA GLY A 122 -11.48 1.20 1.70
C GLY A 122 -10.77 2.47 1.23
N ASN A 123 -9.68 2.32 0.47
CA ASN A 123 -9.02 3.44 -0.18
C ASN A 123 -9.98 4.21 -1.10
N ARG A 124 -9.63 5.45 -1.45
CA ARG A 124 -10.49 6.39 -2.20
C ARG A 124 -11.81 6.78 -1.48
N GLY A 125 -11.91 6.51 -0.18
CA GLY A 125 -13.06 6.92 0.64
C GLY A 125 -14.29 6.04 0.48
N VAL A 126 -14.16 4.84 -0.09
CA VAL A 126 -15.31 3.99 -0.48
C VAL A 126 -16.19 3.48 0.66
N TYR A 127 -15.73 3.61 1.89
CA TYR A 127 -16.54 3.32 3.06
C TYR A 127 -17.55 4.42 3.40
N HIS A 128 -17.41 5.59 2.78
CA HIS A 128 -18.21 6.79 3.05
C HIS A 128 -18.86 7.36 1.77
N ASP A 129 -18.72 6.67 0.64
CA ASP A 129 -19.42 7.01 -0.60
C ASP A 129 -20.22 5.81 -1.14
N ASP A 130 -20.99 6.05 -2.20
CA ASP A 130 -21.85 5.05 -2.83
C ASP A 130 -21.21 4.39 -4.05
N LYS A 131 -19.91 4.60 -4.30
CA LYS A 131 -19.25 4.04 -5.49
C LYS A 131 -19.02 2.54 -5.36
N GLN A 132 -18.88 2.03 -4.14
CA GLN A 132 -18.62 0.62 -3.84
C GLN A 132 -19.51 0.15 -2.68
N PRO A 133 -20.81 -0.07 -2.93
CA PRO A 133 -21.80 -0.32 -1.88
C PRO A 133 -21.45 -1.55 -1.03
N THR A 134 -20.81 -2.57 -1.60
CA THR A 134 -20.37 -3.76 -0.86
C THR A 134 -19.32 -3.42 0.21
N PHE A 135 -18.36 -2.55 -0.10
CA PHE A 135 -17.33 -2.12 0.85
C PHE A 135 -17.96 -1.30 1.99
N ARG A 136 -18.86 -0.38 1.63
CA ARG A 136 -19.61 0.44 2.59
C ARG A 136 -20.47 -0.43 3.52
N ALA A 137 -21.25 -1.35 2.97
CA ALA A 137 -22.12 -2.23 3.76
C ALA A 137 -21.32 -3.07 4.76
N LEU A 138 -20.18 -3.63 4.35
CA LEU A 138 -19.30 -4.40 5.23
C LEU A 138 -18.69 -3.52 6.34
N TYR A 139 -18.25 -2.30 5.99
CA TYR A 139 -17.77 -1.34 6.97
C TYR A 139 -18.84 -0.96 8.00
N GLU A 140 -20.07 -0.66 7.55
CA GLU A 140 -21.19 -0.31 8.43
C GLU A 140 -21.55 -1.47 9.37
N ALA A 141 -21.61 -2.70 8.85
CA ALA A 141 -21.87 -3.90 9.65
C ALA A 141 -20.78 -4.12 10.71
N ILE A 142 -19.49 -4.00 10.36
CA ILE A 142 -18.38 -4.14 11.31
C ILE A 142 -18.46 -3.04 12.38
N ARG A 143 -18.68 -1.79 11.97
CA ARG A 143 -18.84 -0.65 12.87
C ARG A 143 -19.96 -0.87 13.88
N ASP A 144 -21.08 -1.43 13.44
CA ASP A 144 -22.24 -1.70 14.30
C ASP A 144 -21.98 -2.87 15.27
N ILE A 145 -21.26 -3.91 14.84
CA ILE A 145 -20.82 -5.00 15.73
C ILE A 145 -19.91 -4.45 16.84
N LEU A 146 -18.94 -3.60 16.48
CA LEU A 146 -18.01 -3.00 17.45
C LEU A 146 -18.75 -2.11 18.45
N ARG A 147 -19.72 -1.31 17.99
CA ARG A 147 -20.59 -0.49 18.87
C ARG A 147 -21.40 -1.31 19.86
N ARG A 148 -21.83 -2.50 19.47
CA ARG A 148 -22.61 -3.43 20.32
C ARG A 148 -21.73 -4.24 21.30
N GLY A 149 -20.45 -3.92 21.43
CA GLY A 149 -19.53 -4.61 22.35
C GLY A 149 -19.05 -5.97 21.82
N GLY A 150 -19.12 -6.20 20.51
CA GLY A 150 -18.59 -7.41 19.89
C GLY A 150 -17.10 -7.58 20.17
N LYS A 151 -16.68 -8.75 20.67
CA LYS A 151 -15.28 -9.07 21.01
C LYS A 151 -14.43 -9.53 19.82
N ARG A 152 -15.00 -9.63 18.61
CA ARG A 152 -14.24 -10.04 17.40
C ARG A 152 -13.36 -8.88 16.94
N LYS A 153 -12.09 -9.17 16.68
CA LYS A 153 -11.14 -8.23 16.07
C LYS A 153 -11.35 -8.22 14.57
N PHE A 154 -11.80 -7.08 14.03
CA PHE A 154 -11.84 -6.82 12.60
C PHE A 154 -10.73 -5.84 12.26
N VAL A 155 -10.00 -6.09 11.18
CA VAL A 155 -8.97 -5.17 10.68
C VAL A 155 -9.51 -4.48 9.44
N LEU A 156 -9.82 -3.20 9.60
CA LEU A 156 -10.14 -2.28 8.52
C LEU A 156 -8.93 -1.38 8.34
N SER A 157 -8.39 -1.29 7.12
CA SER A 157 -7.37 -0.29 6.85
C SER A 157 -8.00 0.98 6.30
N TRP A 158 -7.58 2.10 6.90
CA TRP A 158 -7.86 3.47 6.51
C TRP A 158 -6.55 4.23 6.56
N ILE A 159 -5.70 4.09 5.55
CA ILE A 159 -4.55 4.99 5.45
C ILE A 159 -4.97 6.19 4.62
N SER A 160 -5.22 7.29 5.32
CA SER A 160 -5.26 8.64 4.77
C SER A 160 -4.12 9.41 5.43
N PHE A 161 -2.93 9.35 4.85
CA PHE A 161 -1.89 10.34 5.18
C PHE A 161 -2.14 11.57 4.31
N PHE A 162 -2.82 12.56 4.87
CA PHE A 162 -2.50 13.94 4.53
C PHE A 162 -1.13 14.23 5.16
N VAL A 163 -0.07 14.12 4.36
CA VAL A 163 1.19 14.79 4.65
C VAL A 163 1.40 15.83 3.56
N MET A 164 0.84 17.01 3.82
CA MET A 164 1.44 18.30 3.51
C MET A 164 0.94 19.30 4.55
#